data_AF-A0A662RDP8-F1
#
_entry.id   AF-A0A662RDP8-F1
#
_cell.length_a   1.000
_cell.length_b   1.000
_cell.length_c   1.000
_cell.angle_alpha   90.00
_cell.angle_beta   90.00
_cell.angle_gamma   90.00
#
_symmetry.space_group_name_H-M   'P 1'
#
loop_
_entity.id
_entity.type
_entity.pdbx_description
1 polymer ?
#
loop_
_entity_poly.entity_id
_entity_poly.type
_entity_poly.pdbx_seq_one_letter_code
_entity_poly.pdbx_strand_id
1 'polypeptide(L)'
;MNETFYREPGAGWATISIAERKSIVHHIGLTEEQLFTAGLSAYLKGMVRECMRDRLTILARYDVSSAQELEEKIIKGTAKEHPAWEDLITLENLDAEKRELENDIKRIQTSFKNRFE
;
A
#
# COMPACT_ATOMS: atom_id res chain seq x y z
N MET A 1 24.29 6.15 16.90
CA MET A 1 23.26 5.45 17.69
C MET A 1 21.94 5.67 16.96
N ASN A 2 21.50 4.69 16.17
CA ASN A 2 20.19 4.76 15.52
C ASN A 2 19.35 3.62 16.10
N GLU A 3 18.53 3.93 17.10
CA GLU A 3 17.40 3.09 17.48
C GLU A 3 16.38 3.18 16.33
N THR A 4 16.49 2.25 15.39
CA THR A 4 15.39 1.97 14.48
C THR A 4 14.21 1.53 15.35
N PHE A 5 13.18 2.36 15.41
CA PHE A 5 11.94 2.10 16.13
C PHE A 5 11.18 0.98 15.40
N TYR A 6 11.65 -0.26 15.53
CA TYR A 6 10.94 -1.44 15.07
C TYR A 6 9.78 -1.65 16.03
N ARG A 7 8.60 -1.13 15.68
CA ARG A 7 7.37 -1.39 16.41
C ARG A 7 6.84 -2.74 15.94
N GLU A 8 6.81 -3.74 16.83
CA GLU A 8 6.26 -5.05 16.49
C GLU A 8 4.83 -4.91 15.92
N PRO A 9 4.51 -5.56 14.79
CA PRO A 9 3.16 -5.58 14.24
C PRO A 9 2.19 -6.16 15.29
N GLY A 10 1.28 -5.33 15.80
CA GLY A 10 0.23 -5.76 16.74
C GLY A 10 0.45 -5.42 18.21
N ALA A 11 1.58 -4.83 18.59
CA ALA A 11 1.78 -4.35 19.96
C ALA A 11 1.12 -2.97 20.16
N GLY A 12 -0.14 -2.97 20.64
CA GLY A 12 -0.81 -1.76 21.15
C GLY A 12 -2.16 -1.38 20.52
N TRP A 13 -2.78 -2.23 19.70
CA TRP A 13 -4.16 -1.97 19.26
C TRP A 13 -5.12 -2.43 20.35
N ALA A 14 -5.97 -1.51 20.84
CA ALA A 14 -7.12 -1.90 21.65
C ALA A 14 -8.02 -2.78 20.77
N THR A 15 -8.21 -4.03 21.18
CA THR A 15 -9.08 -4.95 20.44
C THR A 15 -10.54 -4.61 20.76
N ILE A 16 -11.37 -4.35 19.77
CA ILE A 16 -12.83 -4.33 19.97
C ILE A 16 -13.29 -5.69 20.49
N SER A 17 -14.22 -5.70 21.44
CA SER A 17 -14.70 -6.95 22.03
C SER A 17 -15.44 -7.78 20.98
N ILE A 18 -15.49 -9.10 21.19
CA ILE A 18 -16.22 -10.02 20.31
C ILE A 18 -17.71 -9.62 20.22
N ALA A 19 -18.30 -9.19 21.33
CA ALA A 19 -19.70 -8.77 21.38
C ALA A 19 -19.96 -7.52 20.52
N GLU A 20 -19.07 -6.52 20.60
CA GLU A 20 -19.17 -5.30 19.79
C GLU A 20 -19.00 -5.58 18.30
N ARG A 21 -18.02 -6.41 17.92
CA ARG A 21 -17.85 -6.85 16.51
C ARG A 21 -19.12 -7.48 15.97
N LYS A 22 -19.71 -8.42 16.70
CA LYS A 22 -20.94 -9.12 16.27
C LYS A 22 -22.12 -8.17 16.11
N SER A 23 -22.28 -7.23 17.04
CA SER A 23 -23.33 -6.20 16.96
C SER A 23 -23.17 -5.33 15.71
N ILE A 24 -21.96 -4.86 15.43
CA ILE A 24 -21.66 -4.03 14.25
C ILE A 24 -21.91 -4.81 12.95
N VAL A 25 -21.40 -6.05 12.87
CA VAL A 25 -21.56 -6.95 11.71
C VAL A 25 -23.04 -7.21 11.41
N HIS A 26 -23.83 -7.47 12.46
CA HIS A 26 -25.28 -7.65 12.33
C HIS A 26 -25.97 -6.38 11.83
N HIS A 27 -25.61 -5.22 12.38
CA HIS A 27 -26.21 -3.93 12.00
C HIS A 27 -26.00 -3.59 10.52
N ILE A 28 -24.84 -3.92 9.96
CA ILE A 28 -24.50 -3.66 8.55
C ILE A 28 -24.96 -4.78 7.60
N GLY A 29 -25.62 -5.82 8.10
CA GLY A 29 -26.16 -6.92 7.29
C GLY A 29 -25.11 -7.80 6.62
N LEU A 30 -23.89 -7.86 7.15
CA LEU A 30 -22.81 -8.72 6.64
C LEU A 30 -22.57 -9.90 7.58
N THR A 31 -21.88 -10.92 7.10
CA THR A 31 -21.23 -11.93 7.95
C THR A 31 -19.85 -11.42 8.41
N GLU A 32 -19.31 -12.02 9.48
CA GLU A 32 -17.94 -11.70 9.93
C GLU A 32 -16.92 -11.94 8.82
N GLU A 33 -17.10 -12.99 8.03
CA GLU A 33 -16.24 -13.30 6.90
C GLU A 33 -16.34 -12.25 5.79
N GLN A 34 -17.57 -11.83 5.43
CA GLN A 34 -17.78 -10.77 4.44
C GLN A 34 -17.17 -9.44 4.89
N LEU A 35 -17.34 -9.08 6.17
CA LEU A 35 -16.72 -7.89 6.74
C LEU A 35 -15.19 -7.99 6.71
N PHE A 36 -14.64 -9.14 7.06
CA PHE A 36 -13.20 -9.36 7.03
C PHE A 36 -12.64 -9.23 5.61
N THR A 37 -13.27 -9.87 4.62
CA THR A 37 -12.87 -9.76 3.21
C THR A 37 -12.95 -8.31 2.71
N ALA A 38 -14.06 -7.61 3.00
CA ALA A 38 -14.24 -6.22 2.61
C ALA A 38 -13.21 -5.29 3.30
N GLY A 39 -12.99 -5.50 4.59
CA GLY A 39 -12.02 -4.75 5.39
C GLY A 39 -10.59 -4.94 4.90
N LEU A 40 -10.18 -6.19 4.65
CA LEU A 40 -8.87 -6.51 4.09
C LEU A 40 -8.69 -5.87 2.70
N SER A 41 -9.68 -5.96 1.81
CA SER A 41 -9.63 -5.30 0.51
C SER A 41 -9.51 -3.78 0.63
N ALA A 42 -10.29 -3.16 1.53
CA ALA A 42 -10.25 -1.72 1.76
C ALA A 42 -8.89 -1.26 2.32
N TYR A 43 -8.32 -2.05 3.23
CA TYR A 43 -7.00 -1.80 3.81
C TYR A 43 -5.89 -1.85 2.76
N LEU A 44 -5.83 -2.91 1.96
CA LEU A 44 -4.83 -3.04 0.88
C LEU A 44 -4.97 -1.93 -0.17
N LYS A 45 -6.20 -1.54 -0.53
CA LYS A 45 -6.44 -0.37 -1.39
C LYS A 45 -5.93 0.93 -0.76
N GLY A 46 -6.00 1.04 0.57
CA GLY A 46 -5.38 2.12 1.34
C GLY A 46 -3.88 2.17 1.12
N MET A 47 -3.19 1.05 1.32
CA MET A 47 -1.75 0.94 1.11
C MET A 47 -1.36 1.30 -0.33
N VAL A 48 -2.11 0.85 -1.34
CA VAL A 48 -1.87 1.26 -2.74
C VAL A 48 -1.95 2.78 -2.93
N ARG A 49 -2.89 3.46 -2.27
CA ARG A 49 -2.98 4.94 -2.32
C ARG A 49 -1.79 5.60 -1.67
N GLU A 50 -1.28 5.06 -0.58
CA GLU A 50 -0.07 5.54 0.09
C GLU A 50 1.15 5.42 -0.84
N CYS A 51 1.37 4.25 -1.45
CA CYS A 51 2.46 4.06 -2.42
C CYS A 51 2.36 5.07 -3.57
N MET A 52 1.15 5.28 -4.10
CA MET A 52 0.91 6.24 -5.18
C MET A 52 1.17 7.68 -4.77
N ARG A 53 0.79 8.09 -3.55
CA ARG A 53 1.06 9.43 -3.02
C ARG A 53 2.57 9.68 -2.92
N ASP A 54 3.29 8.73 -2.36
CA ASP A 54 4.73 8.86 -2.15
C ASP A 54 5.47 8.88 -3.49
N ARG A 55 5.03 8.03 -4.44
CA ARG A 55 5.50 8.02 -5.83
C ARG A 55 5.29 9.37 -6.51
N LEU A 56 4.08 9.94 -6.45
CA LEU A 56 3.78 11.24 -7.04
C LEU A 56 4.60 12.37 -6.41
N THR A 57 4.87 12.28 -5.10
CA THR A 57 5.71 13.26 -4.38
C THR A 57 7.13 13.28 -4.92
N ILE A 58 7.71 12.09 -5.16
CA ILE A 58 9.07 11.98 -5.74
C ILE A 58 9.07 12.48 -7.18
N LEU A 59 8.13 12.03 -8.01
CA LEU A 59 8.04 12.43 -9.42
C LEU A 59 7.89 13.95 -9.59
N ALA A 60 7.06 14.57 -8.77
CA ALA A 60 6.87 16.01 -8.77
C ALA A 60 8.15 16.79 -8.39
N ARG A 61 8.99 16.24 -7.51
CA ARG A 61 10.27 16.86 -7.11
C ARG A 61 11.21 17.06 -8.31
N TYR A 62 11.16 16.16 -9.28
CA TYR A 62 12.05 16.15 -10.45
C TYR A 62 11.39 16.62 -11.74
N ASP A 63 10.11 17.00 -11.68
CA ASP A 63 9.29 17.34 -12.85
C ASP A 63 9.38 16.25 -13.92
N VAL A 64 9.10 15.00 -13.50
CA VAL A 64 9.09 13.81 -14.36
C VAL A 64 7.79 13.03 -14.19
N SER A 65 7.44 12.25 -15.20
CA SER A 65 6.23 11.43 -15.25
C SER A 65 6.46 9.97 -14.85
N SER A 66 7.72 9.52 -14.81
CA SER A 66 8.09 8.13 -14.55
C SER A 66 9.48 7.97 -13.93
N ALA A 67 9.71 6.82 -13.29
CA ALA A 67 11.03 6.43 -12.77
C ALA A 67 12.09 6.38 -13.89
N GLN A 68 11.71 5.86 -15.07
CA GLN A 68 12.58 5.82 -16.24
C GLN A 68 13.01 7.22 -16.68
N GLU A 69 12.10 8.19 -16.69
CA GLU A 69 12.42 9.57 -17.03
C GLU A 69 13.37 10.21 -15.99
N LEU A 70 13.20 9.88 -14.70
CA LEU A 70 14.15 10.30 -13.66
C LEU A 70 15.53 9.70 -13.89
N GLU A 71 15.62 8.39 -14.14
CA GLU A 71 16.88 7.70 -14.45
C GLU A 71 17.60 8.36 -15.63
N GLU A 72 16.88 8.66 -16.70
CA GLU A 72 17.44 9.37 -17.85
C GLU A 72 18.00 10.75 -17.49
N LYS A 73 17.29 11.53 -16.66
CA LYS A 73 17.78 12.85 -16.19
C LYS A 73 19.05 12.71 -15.36
N ILE A 74 19.15 11.66 -14.54
CA ILE A 74 20.35 11.41 -13.74
C ILE A 74 21.52 11.05 -14.65
N ILE A 75 21.34 10.11 -15.59
CA ILE A 75 22.39 9.69 -16.54
C ILE A 75 22.88 10.86 -17.40
N LYS A 76 21.97 11.75 -17.84
CA LYS A 76 22.29 12.96 -18.62
C LYS A 76 22.93 14.06 -17.78
N GLY A 77 23.03 13.91 -16.46
CA GLY A 77 23.55 14.91 -15.53
C GLY A 77 22.66 16.14 -15.37
N THR A 78 21.38 16.05 -15.78
CA THR A 78 20.41 17.16 -15.69
C THR A 78 19.66 17.17 -14.36
N ALA A 79 19.76 16.10 -13.57
CA ALA A 79 19.39 16.04 -12.17
C ALA A 79 20.63 15.82 -11.29
N LYS A 80 20.62 16.40 -10.07
CA LYS A 80 21.70 16.19 -9.10
C LYS A 80 21.70 14.72 -8.65
N GLU A 81 22.77 13.99 -8.91
CA GLU A 81 22.89 12.54 -8.64
C GLU A 81 22.45 12.13 -7.23
N HIS A 82 22.84 12.91 -6.22
CA HIS A 82 22.33 12.78 -4.85
C HIS A 82 21.46 13.98 -4.48
N PRO A 83 20.18 13.76 -4.08
CA PRO A 83 19.56 12.49 -3.66
C PRO A 83 18.84 11.68 -4.77
N ALA A 84 18.99 12.03 -6.06
CA ALA A 84 18.17 11.46 -7.13
C ALA A 84 18.26 9.93 -7.29
N TRP A 85 19.43 9.32 -7.09
CA TRP A 85 19.56 7.85 -7.12
C TRP A 85 18.78 7.16 -6.00
N GLU A 86 18.75 7.72 -4.79
CA GLU A 86 18.00 7.16 -3.66
C GLU A 86 16.48 7.26 -3.90
N ASP A 87 16.06 8.39 -4.48
CA ASP A 87 14.68 8.60 -4.89
C ASP A 87 14.27 7.64 -6.03
N LEU A 88 15.15 7.35 -6.98
CA LEU A 88 14.91 6.36 -8.03
C LEU A 88 14.70 4.96 -7.45
N ILE A 89 15.59 4.51 -6.55
CA ILE A 89 15.45 3.24 -5.85
C ILE A 89 14.13 3.20 -5.07
N THR A 90 13.77 4.32 -4.44
CA THR A 90 12.49 4.44 -3.72
C THR A 90 11.30 4.28 -4.66
N LEU A 91 11.31 4.90 -5.85
CA LEU A 91 10.27 4.72 -6.85
C LEU A 91 10.12 3.26 -7.29
N GLU A 92 11.23 2.56 -7.54
CA GLU A 92 11.21 1.16 -7.95
C GLU A 92 10.61 0.25 -6.86
N ASN A 93 10.97 0.50 -5.60
CA ASN A 93 10.41 -0.22 -4.46
C ASN A 93 8.90 0.04 -4.30
N LEU A 94 8.46 1.30 -4.45
CA LEU A 94 7.04 1.66 -4.40
C LEU A 94 6.24 0.99 -5.53
N ASP A 95 6.81 0.93 -6.73
CA ASP A 95 6.18 0.26 -7.88
C ASP A 95 6.09 -1.27 -7.69
N ALA A 96 7.11 -1.87 -7.07
CA ALA A 96 7.10 -3.29 -6.71
C ALA A 96 6.07 -3.59 -5.60
N GLU A 97 6.05 -2.80 -4.51
CA GLU A 97 5.10 -2.96 -3.41
C GLU A 97 3.66 -2.80 -3.90
N LYS A 98 3.39 -1.74 -4.68
CA LYS A 98 2.08 -1.52 -5.30
C LYS A 98 1.61 -2.74 -6.09
N ARG A 99 2.51 -3.35 -6.87
CA ARG A 99 2.18 -4.52 -7.70
C ARG A 99 1.78 -5.72 -6.85
N GLU A 100 2.49 -5.99 -5.76
CA GLU A 100 2.15 -7.07 -4.84
C GLU A 100 0.79 -6.83 -4.17
N LEU A 101 0.53 -5.60 -3.69
CA LEU A 101 -0.76 -5.23 -3.11
C LEU A 101 -1.91 -5.38 -4.12
N GLU A 102 -1.71 -4.97 -5.37
CA GLU A 102 -2.70 -5.16 -6.44
C GLU A 102 -2.94 -6.64 -6.76
N ASN A 103 -1.91 -7.48 -6.69
CA ASN A 103 -2.04 -8.92 -6.86
C ASN A 103 -2.86 -9.54 -5.71
N ASP A 104 -2.62 -9.13 -4.47
CA ASP A 104 -3.39 -9.59 -3.32
C ASP A 104 -4.86 -9.17 -3.38
N ILE A 105 -5.14 -7.94 -3.82
CA ILE A 105 -6.51 -7.49 -4.08
C ILE A 105 -7.19 -8.37 -5.14
N LYS A 106 -6.50 -8.71 -6.23
CA LYS A 106 -7.03 -9.62 -7.25
C LYS A 106 -7.30 -11.02 -6.69
N ARG A 107 -6.41 -11.56 -5.86
CA ARG A 107 -6.61 -12.87 -5.19
C ARG A 107 -7.89 -12.87 -4.36
N ILE A 108 -8.13 -11.80 -3.60
CA ILE A 108 -9.35 -11.62 -2.79
C ILE A 108 -10.61 -11.54 -3.68
N GLN A 109 -10.54 -10.83 -4.81
CA GLN A 109 -11.70 -10.69 -5.71
C GLN A 109 -12.03 -11.99 -6.46
N THR A 110 -11.02 -12.72 -6.92
CA THR A 110 -11.20 -14.00 -7.61
C THR A 110 -11.75 -15.07 -6.67
N SER A 111 -11.26 -15.15 -5.43
CA SER A 111 -11.78 -16.11 -4.44
C SER A 111 -13.23 -15.84 -4.07
N PHE A 112 -13.65 -14.56 -4.07
CA PHE A 112 -15.05 -14.19 -3.89
C PHE A 112 -15.92 -14.66 -5.06
N LYS A 113 -15.51 -14.40 -6.30
CA LYS A 113 -16.28 -14.77 -7.51
C LYS A 113 -16.55 -16.28 -7.58
N ASN A 114 -15.54 -17.10 -7.31
CA ASN A 114 -15.66 -18.57 -7.35
C ASN A 114 -16.56 -19.16 -6.26
N ARG A 115 -16.99 -18.39 -5.26
CA ARG A 115 -17.87 -18.85 -4.17
C ARG A 115 -19.36 -18.72 -4.51
N PHE A 116 -19.70 -17.93 -5.53
CA PHE A 116 -21.08 -17.62 -5.92
C PHE A 116 -21.43 -18.09 -7.35
N GLU A 117 -20.55 -18.87 -7.98
CA GLU A 117 -20.79 -19.65 -9.20
C GLU A 117 -20.87 -21.14 -8.84
#